data_AF-A0AA41VRN2-F1
#
_entry.id   AF-A0AA41VRN2-F1
#
_cell.length_a   1.000
_cell.length_b   1.000
_cell.length_c   1.000
_cell.angle_alpha   90.00
_cell.angle_beta   90.00
_cell.angle_gamma   90.00
#
_symmetry.space_group_name_H-M   'P 1'
#
loop_
_entity.id
_entity.type
_entity.pdbx_description
1 polymer ?
#
loop_
_entity_poly.entity_id
_entity_poly.type
_entity_poly.pdbx_seq_one_letter_code
_entity_poly.pdbx_strand_id
1 'polypeptide(L)' 'SSKLVLEEGYQVITVLDGNKLNKTIINPSSVLPRDDHLLVLDTPNSAFYTVSFPISQ' A
#
# COMPACT_ATOMS: atom_id res chain seq x y z
N SER A 1 5.16 -11.43 -29.71
CA SER A 1 6.23 -10.63 -29.07
C SER A 1 5.53 -9.54 -28.26
N SER A 2 5.76 -9.29 -26.97
CA SER A 2 6.94 -9.51 -26.13
C SER A 2 6.54 -9.80 -24.67
N LYS A 3 7.04 -10.91 -24.11
CA LYS A 3 6.98 -11.22 -22.67
C LYS A 3 8.29 -10.72 -22.08
N LEU A 4 8.24 -9.70 -21.23
CA LEU A 4 9.41 -9.22 -20.49
C LEU A 4 9.62 -10.16 -19.30
N VAL A 5 10.69 -10.96 -19.34
CA VAL A 5 11.10 -11.83 -18.24
C VAL A 5 12.15 -11.05 -17.45
N LEU A 6 11.74 -10.55 -16.28
CA LEU A 6 12.65 -9.99 -15.28
C LEU A 6 13.15 -11.15 -14.42
N GLU A 7 14.46 -11.24 -14.21
CA GLU A 7 15.15 -12.28 -13.44
C GLU A 7 14.43 -12.56 -12.11
N GLU A 8 14.09 -13.84 -11.85
CA GLU A 8 13.11 -14.33 -10.85
C GLU A 8 12.13 -13.24 -10.35
N GLY A 9 11.15 -12.97 -11.21
CA GLY A 9 10.27 -11.81 -11.07
C GLY A 9 9.61 -11.63 -9.71
N TYR A 10 9.53 -10.39 -9.27
CA TYR A 10 8.82 -10.00 -8.06
C TYR A 10 7.30 -10.05 -8.26
N GLN A 11 6.59 -10.56 -7.25
CA GLN A 11 5.14 -10.44 -7.18
C GLN A 11 4.76 -9.06 -6.63
N VAL A 12 3.94 -8.33 -7.36
CA VAL A 12 3.34 -7.06 -6.91
C VAL A 12 1.92 -7.32 -6.45
N ILE A 13 1.61 -6.96 -5.19
CA ILE A 13 0.26 -7.01 -4.63
C ILE A 13 -0.19 -5.61 -4.22
N THR A 14 -1.49 -5.34 -4.38
CA THR A 14 -2.12 -4.14 -3.83
C THR A 14 -2.59 -4.42 -2.42
N VAL A 15 -2.03 -3.74 -1.42
CA VAL A 15 -2.40 -3.89 0.01
C VAL A 15 -3.47 -2.89 0.47
N LEU A 16 -3.60 -1.76 -0.22
CA LEU A 16 -4.59 -0.73 0.07
C LEU A 16 -5.02 -0.04 -1.23
N ASP A 17 -6.34 0.09 -1.44
CA ASP A 17 -6.93 0.93 -2.48
C ASP A 17 -7.82 1.99 -1.82
N GLY A 18 -7.27 3.19 -1.63
CA GLY A 18 -7.91 4.29 -0.90
C GLY A 18 -9.21 4.79 -1.53
N ASN A 19 -9.44 4.53 -2.82
CA ASN A 19 -10.65 4.95 -3.54
C ASN A 19 -11.82 3.97 -3.38
N LYS A 20 -11.55 2.73 -2.93
CA LYS A 20 -12.56 1.69 -2.76
C LYS A 20 -13.12 1.57 -1.34
N LEU A 21 -12.77 2.51 -0.47
CA LEU A 21 -13.26 2.53 0.90
C LEU A 21 -14.60 3.25 0.97
N ASN A 22 -15.66 2.48 1.20
CA ASN A 22 -17.07 2.93 1.13
C ASN A 22 -17.43 4.14 2.02
N LYS A 23 -16.64 4.44 3.05
CA LYS A 23 -16.95 5.48 4.05
C LYS A 23 -16.04 6.71 3.98
N THR A 24 -14.83 6.55 3.47
CA THR A 24 -13.81 7.60 3.49
C THR A 24 -12.83 7.32 2.37
N ILE A 25 -12.67 8.25 1.44
CA ILE A 25 -11.59 8.19 0.45
C ILE A 25 -10.30 8.54 1.18
N ILE A 26 -9.33 7.63 1.18
CA ILE A 26 -8.00 7.90 1.71
C ILE A 26 -7.17 8.56 0.61
N ASN A 27 -6.56 9.71 0.92
CA ASN A 27 -5.63 10.39 0.03
C ASN A 27 -4.23 10.48 0.68
N PRO A 28 -3.37 9.47 0.46
CA PRO A 28 -2.07 9.40 1.13
C PRO A 28 -1.17 10.56 0.75
N SER A 29 -0.71 11.33 1.74
CA SER A 29 0.37 12.30 1.57
C SER A 29 1.75 11.67 1.81
N SER A 30 1.82 10.61 2.62
CA SER A 30 3.04 9.86 2.89
C SER A 30 2.75 8.42 3.30
N VAL A 31 3.70 7.52 3.03
CA VAL A 31 3.70 6.12 3.48
C VAL A 31 5.05 5.84 4.13
N LEU A 32 5.02 5.40 5.39
CA LEU A 32 6.22 5.12 6.18
C LEU A 32 6.25 3.63 6.57
N PRO A 33 7.35 2.91 6.32
CA PRO A 33 7.49 1.53 6.79
C PRO A 33 7.72 1.49 8.30
N ARG A 34 7.07 0.56 8.99
CA ARG A 34 7.31 0.26 10.41
C ARG A 34 7.13 -1.22 10.67
N ASP A 35 8.23 -1.93 10.92
CA ASP A 35 8.28 -3.35 11.22
C ASP A 35 7.39 -4.20 10.28
N ASP A 36 6.19 -4.58 10.73
CA ASP A 36 5.21 -5.45 10.06
C ASP A 36 4.04 -4.71 9.40
N HIS A 37 4.07 -3.38 9.38
CA HIS A 37 3.01 -2.55 8.80
C HIS A 37 3.53 -1.30 8.09
N LEU A 38 2.65 -0.68 7.31
CA LEU A 38 2.84 0.63 6.71
C LEU A 38 1.98 1.64 7.47
N LEU A 39 2.58 2.75 7.87
CA LEU A 39 1.85 3.92 8.37
C LEU A 39 1.51 4.82 7.18
N VAL A 40 0.22 5.02 6.92
CA VAL A 40 -0.31 5.87 5.85
C VAL A 40 -0.80 7.17 6.47
N LEU A 41 -0.22 8.30 6.07
CA LEU A 41 -0.65 9.63 6.51
C LEU A 41 -1.64 10.21 5.48
N ASP A 42 -2.80 10.64 5.96
CA ASP A 42 -3.88 11.20 5.15
C ASP A 42 -4.16 12.63 5.62
N THR A 43 -3.42 13.57 5.01
CA THR A 43 -3.50 14.99 5.36
C THR A 43 -4.91 15.56 5.14
N PRO A 44 -5.60 15.30 4.02
CA PRO A 44 -6.96 15.82 3.80
C PRO A 44 -7.96 15.44 4.89
N ASN A 45 -7.88 14.21 5.43
CA ASN A 45 -8.77 13.76 6.49
C ASN A 45 -8.20 13.99 7.90
N SER A 46 -7.00 14.58 8.03
CA SER A 46 -6.28 14.72 9.31
C SER A 46 -6.20 13.39 10.08
N ALA A 47 -5.94 12.31 9.35
CA ALA A 47 -5.97 10.95 9.85
C ALA A 47 -4.69 10.18 9.51
N PHE A 48 -4.44 9.09 10.23
CA PHE A 48 -3.43 8.11 9.85
C PHE A 48 -4.00 6.70 9.96
N TYR A 49 -3.46 5.79 9.16
CA TYR A 49 -3.89 4.39 9.09
C TYR A 49 -2.68 3.47 9.17
N THR A 50 -2.87 2.30 9.75
CA THR A 50 -1.90 1.21 9.71
C THR A 50 -2.37 0.15 8.72
N VAL A 51 -1.54 -0.18 7.73
CA VAL A 51 -1.80 -1.24 6.77
C VAL A 51 -0.83 -2.38 7.06
N SER A 52 -1.34 -3.47 7.63
CA SER A 52 -0.57 -4.70 7.74
C SER A 52 -0.28 -5.24 6.34
N PHE A 53 0.96 -5.62 6.08
CA PHE A 53 1.32 -6.33 4.86
C PHE A 53 1.84 -7.72 5.24
N PRO A 54 1.55 -8.75 4.43
CA PRO A 54 2.15 -10.05 4.68
C PRO A 54 3.65 -9.92 4.40
N ILE A 55 4.46 -9.95 5.47
CA ILE A 55 5.87 -10.28 5.34
C ILE A 55 5.90 -11.76 4.99
N SER A 56 5.78 -12.11 3.71
CA SER A 56 6.10 -13.48 3.32
C SER A 56 7.60 -13.62 3.53
N GLN A 57 7.98 -14.52 4.45
CA GLN A 57 9.29 -15.15 4.43
C GLN A 57 9.47 -15.93 3.12
#